data_AF-A0A7J5F004-F1
#
_entry.id   AF-A0A7J5F004-F1
#
_cell.length_a   1.000
_cell.length_b   1.000
_cell.length_c   1.000
_cell.angle_alpha   90.00
_cell.angle_beta   90.00
_cell.angle_gamma   90.00
#
_symmetry.space_group_name_H-M   'P 1'
#
loop_
_entity.id
_entity.type
_entity.pdbx_description
1 polymer ?
#
loop_
_entity_poly.entity_id
_entity_poly.type
_entity_poly.pdbx_seq_one_letter_code
_entity_poly.pdbx_strand_id
1 'polypeptide(L)' 'MGETRCEGEVAQICDPGGRWQTLLDCNRVSELNRALFACGPILIEDGEVGRLEGHACFPAGGIRPDAGLGQDGGAR' A
#
# COMPACT_ATOMS: atom_id res chain seq x y z
N MET A 1 5.43 -11.00 16.00
CA MET A 1 5.34 -9.62 16.51
C MET A 1 5.02 -8.71 15.35
N GLY A 2 4.21 -7.67 15.59
CA GLY A 2 4.00 -6.56 14.64
C GLY A 2 3.08 -6.87 13.47
N GLU A 3 1.91 -7.48 13.72
CA GLU A 3 0.87 -7.56 12.67
C GLU A 3 0.52 -6.15 12.22
N THR A 4 0.32 -5.96 10.92
CA THR A 4 -0.13 -4.69 10.36
C THR A 4 -1.45 -4.88 9.64
N ARG A 5 -2.23 -3.80 9.54
CA ARG A 5 -3.50 -3.80 8.82
C ARG A 5 -3.82 -2.42 8.29
N CYS A 6 -4.73 -2.35 7.32
CA CYS A 6 -5.42 -1.12 7.00
C CYS A 6 -6.75 -1.03 7.77
N GLU A 7 -6.98 0.10 8.43
CA GLU A 7 -8.30 0.53 8.90
C GLU A 7 -8.72 1.75 8.07
N GLY A 8 -9.44 1.49 6.98
CA GLY A 8 -9.68 2.51 5.96
C GLY A 8 -8.37 3.02 5.35
N GLU A 9 -8.16 4.33 5.43
CA GLU A 9 -6.96 5.02 4.92
C GLU A 9 -5.78 5.01 5.92
N VAL A 10 -5.90 4.32 7.06
CA VAL A 10 -4.88 4.31 8.11
C VAL A 10 -4.19 2.95 8.16
N ALA A 11 -2.88 2.93 7.92
CA ALA A 11 -2.03 1.78 8.20
C ALA A 11 -1.75 1.72 9.70
N GLN A 12 -2.01 0.56 10.31
CA GLN A 12 -1.83 0.32 11.74
C GLN A 12 -0.87 -0.84 12.00
N ILE A 13 -0.25 -0.83 13.18
CA ILE A 13 0.57 -1.92 13.71
C ILE A 13 0.04 -2.36 15.08
N CYS A 14 0.01 -3.66 15.31
CA CYS A 14 -0.33 -4.24 16.61
C CYS A 14 0.91 -4.26 17.49
N ASP A 15 0.88 -3.50 18.58
CA ASP A 15 1.95 -3.50 19.57
C ASP A 15 1.92 -4.79 20.44
N PRO A 16 3.01 -5.11 21.18
CA PRO A 16 3.08 -6.33 21.99
C PRO A 16 2.00 -6.45 23.09
N GLY A 17 1.38 -5.35 23.49
CA GLY A 17 0.23 -5.31 24.41
C GLY A 17 -1.11 -5.56 23.73
N GLY A 18 -1.13 -5.90 22.43
CA GLY A 18 -2.34 -6.26 21.67
C GLY A 18 -3.18 -5.05 21.27
N ARG A 19 -2.62 -3.83 21.32
CA ARG A 19 -3.32 -2.62 20.90
C ARG A 19 -2.84 -2.20 19.52
N TRP A 20 -3.79 -1.75 18.71
CA TRP A 20 -3.50 -1.19 17.39
C TRP A 20 -3.06 0.26 17.52
N GLN A 21 -1.91 0.58 16.96
CA GLN A 21 -1.33 1.91 16.89
C GLN A 21 -1.31 2.38 15.43
N THR A 22 -1.51 3.68 15.22
CA THR A 22 -1.37 4.26 13.89
C THR A 22 0.09 4.28 13.48
N LEU A 23 0.38 3.73 12.30
CA LEU A 23 1.69 3.77 11.67
C LEU A 23 1.75 4.91 10.64
N LEU A 24 0.80 4.93 9.69
CA LEU A 24 0.64 5.99 8.70
C LEU A 24 -0.84 6.32 8.48
N ASP A 25 -1.14 7.59 8.23
CA ASP A 25 -2.45 8.07 7.76
C ASP A 25 -2.32 8.52 6.30
N CYS A 26 -2.90 7.75 5.38
CA CYS A 26 -2.76 7.96 3.94
C CYS A 26 -3.53 9.20 3.44
N ASN A 27 -4.54 9.69 4.18
CA ASN A 27 -5.15 10.98 3.88
C ASN A 27 -4.14 12.11 4.14
N ARG A 28 -3.44 12.06 5.30
CA ARG A 28 -2.40 13.04 5.61
C ARG A 28 -1.24 12.98 4.61
N VAL A 29 -0.84 11.77 4.20
CA VAL A 29 0.17 11.60 3.13
C VAL A 29 -0.33 12.25 1.84
N SER A 30 -1.61 12.08 1.51
CA SER A 30 -2.20 12.65 0.31
C SER A 30 -2.17 14.18 0.31
N GLU A 31 -2.52 14.80 1.43
CA GLU A 31 -2.48 16.26 1.61
C GLU A 31 -1.06 16.82 1.46
N LEU A 32 -0.08 16.19 2.10
CA LEU A 32 1.32 16.62 2.06
C LEU A 32 1.93 16.52 0.65
N ASN A 33 1.54 15.50 -0.11
CA ASN A 33 2.08 15.23 -1.44
C ASN A 33 1.23 15.81 -2.58
N ARG A 34 0.03 16.34 -2.28
CA ARG A 34 -0.95 16.80 -3.29
C ARG A 34 -1.24 15.73 -4.34
N ALA A 35 -1.26 14.48 -3.93
CA ALA A 35 -1.52 13.31 -4.75
C ALA A 35 -2.29 12.28 -3.91
N LEU A 36 -3.14 11.45 -4.52
CA LEU A 36 -3.92 10.48 -3.76
C LEU A 36 -3.06 9.27 -3.37
N PHE A 37 -3.10 8.90 -2.10
CA PHE A 37 -2.51 7.70 -1.54
C PHE A 37 -3.58 6.92 -0.79
N ALA A 38 -3.58 5.60 -0.92
CA ALA A 38 -4.47 4.70 -0.21
C ALA A 38 -3.65 3.67 0.59
N CYS A 39 -4.23 3.15 1.68
CA CYS A 39 -3.61 2.07 2.43
C CYS A 39 -3.75 0.74 1.66
N GLY A 40 -2.65 -0.01 1.55
CA GLY A 40 -2.64 -1.31 0.88
C GLY A 40 -1.59 -2.27 1.45
N PRO A 41 -1.63 -3.55 1.04
CA PRO A 41 -0.64 -4.54 1.44
C PRO A 41 0.69 -4.34 0.71
N ILE A 42 1.80 -4.57 1.42
CA ILE A 42 3.13 -4.77 0.85
C ILE A 42 3.29 -6.26 0.57
N LEU A 43 3.38 -6.61 -0.70
CA LEU A 43 3.69 -7.97 -1.15
C LEU A 43 5.14 -8.02 -1.61
N ILE A 44 5.93 -8.94 -1.06
CA ILE A 44 7.26 -9.25 -1.57
C ILE A 44 7.18 -10.57 -2.32
N GLU A 45 7.57 -10.54 -3.59
CA GLU A 45 7.71 -11.73 -4.42
C GLU A 45 9.05 -12.41 -4.10
N ASP A 46 9.01 -13.45 -3.28
CA ASP A 46 10.15 -14.33 -3.02
C ASP A 46 9.81 -15.72 -3.60
N GLY A 47 9.96 -15.86 -4.92
CA GLY A 47 9.58 -17.06 -5.68
C GLY A 47 8.16 -17.06 -6.25
N GLU A 48 7.53 -18.23 -6.41
CA GLU A 48 6.21 -18.42 -7.06
C GLU A 48 5.00 -17.93 -6.23
N VAL A 49 5.21 -17.62 -4.94
CA VAL A 49 4.15 -17.16 -4.02
C VAL A 49 4.58 -15.89 -3.31
N GLY A 50 3.88 -14.78 -3.58
CA GLY A 50 4.09 -13.51 -2.87
C GLY A 50 3.77 -13.64 -1.38
N ARG A 51 4.61 -13.05 -0.52
CA ARG A 51 4.41 -12.98 0.93
C ARG A 51 3.91 -11.59 1.32
N LEU A 52 2.89 -11.53 2.17
CA LEU A 52 2.47 -10.30 2.84
C LEU A 52 3.50 -9.91 3.89
N GLU A 53 4.16 -8.78 3.69
CA GLU A 53 5.18 -8.25 4.60
C GLU A 53 4.66 -7.11 5.47
N GLY A 54 3.58 -6.44 5.03
CA GLY A 54 2.90 -5.46 5.87
C GLY A 54 1.87 -4.63 5.12
N HIS A 55 1.57 -3.44 5.64
CA HIS A 55 0.67 -2.47 5.01
C HIS A 55 1.30 -1.07 5.04
N ALA A 56 1.09 -0.30 3.97
CA ALA A 56 1.61 1.05 3.81
C ALA A 56 0.73 1.91 2.90
N CYS A 57 1.05 3.20 2.77
CA CYS A 57 0.39 4.10 1.84
C CYS A 57 1.01 3.99 0.44
N PHE A 58 0.17 3.71 -0.54
CA PHE A 58 0.55 3.61 -1.95
C PHE A 58 -0.17 4.67 -2.78
N PRO A 59 0.46 5.22 -3.84
CA PRO A 59 -0.23 6.12 -4.74
C PRO A 59 -1.49 5.46 -5.31
N ALA A 60 -2.66 6.03 -5.05
CA ALA A 60 -3.95 5.49 -5.49
C ALA A 60 -4.15 5.60 -7.02
N GLY A 61 -3.26 6.35 -7.71
CA GLY A 61 -3.27 6.57 -9.16
C GLY A 61 -2.05 6.03 -9.93
N GLY A 62 -1.29 5.09 -9.35
CA GLY A 62 0.00 4.63 -9.89
C GLY A 62 0.13 3.12 -10.15
N ILE A 63 -0.84 2.49 -10.85
CA ILE A 63 -0.81 1.19 -11.60
C ILE A 63 -0.55 -0.09 -10.74
N ARG A 64 -1.26 -1.24 -10.85
CA ARG A 64 -1.61 -2.08 -12.02
C ARG A 64 -2.75 -3.07 -11.74
N PRO A 65 -3.72 -3.26 -12.65
CA PRO A 65 -4.19 -4.59 -13.00
C PRO A 65 -3.19 -5.18 -14.02
N ASP A 66 -2.78 -6.43 -13.81
CA ASP A 66 -2.12 -7.31 -14.79
C ASP A 66 -0.60 -7.10 -15.00
N ALA A 67 0.16 -8.18 -14.88
CA ALA A 67 0.58 -9.03 -16.00
C ALA A 67 1.25 -8.23 -17.13
N GLY A 68 2.45 -8.64 -17.52
CA GLY A 68 3.13 -8.02 -18.67
C GLY A 68 2.28 -8.13 -19.94
N LEU A 69 1.94 -7.00 -20.53
CA LEU A 69 1.64 -6.85 -21.95
C LEU A 69 2.18 -5.50 -22.41
N GLY A 70 3.00 -5.54 -23.46
CA GLY A 70 3.34 -4.35 -24.22
C GLY A 70 2.17 -3.85 -25.07
N GLN A 71 2.48 -2.80 -25.85
CA GLN A 71 1.67 -2.07 -26.85
C GLN A 71 0.86 -0.90 -26.28
N ASP A 72 0.72 0.25 -26.92
CA ASP A 72 1.37 0.91 -28.08
C ASP A 72 0.70 2.31 -28.16
N GLY A 73 1.37 3.31 -28.73
CA GLY A 73 0.71 4.38 -29.49
C GLY A 73 -0.05 5.50 -28.76
N GLY A 74 0.39 6.73 -28.97
CA GLY A 74 -0.36 7.93 -28.56
C GLY A 74 0.16 9.20 -29.24
N ALA A 75 -0.16 9.33 -30.53
CA ALA A 75 0.15 10.46 -31.40
C ALA A 75 -0.15 11.84 -30.79
N ARG A 76 0.78 12.78 -31.00
CA ARG A 76 0.51 14.18 -31.37
C ARG A 76 1.63 14.70 -32.27
#